data_AF-A0A136JXR8-F1
#
_entry.id   AF-A0A136JXR8-F1
#
_cell.length_a   1.000
_cell.length_b   1.000
_cell.length_c   1.000
_cell.angle_alpha   90.00
_cell.angle_beta   90.00
_cell.angle_gamma   90.00
#
_symmetry.space_group_name_H-M   'P 1'
#
loop_
_entity.id
_entity.type
_entity.pdbx_description
1 polymer ?
#
loop_
_entity_poly.entity_id
_entity_poly.type
_entity_poly.pdbx_seq_one_letter_code
_entity_poly.pdbx_strand_id
1 'polypeptide(L)'
;MASFTITPGRPLRGTVTIPGDKSVTHRAIILTALAEGLSTVSGYCRGEDCLNTMRAFRSLGVRIDETPDCLQVHGKGMWGLSEPFGPIDCGNSGTGIRLMAGLLAGQDFFTVLTGDDSIRRRPMGRVVKPLRTMGAVIAGRKGGELAPLAITGTRLKGIAYASPVASAQIKSSLLFAALYADGVTTLSEPRLSRDHTERMFAYFRIPFQRDGLTLRLDGRPSVRWGGKPVVVPGDLSAAAFFLVGATIVPDSDVTVRTVGINPTRTGLLDVLRAMGAQIDLLNPREEAGEPVADLRVRSAPLRGVQIGPEQIPQTIDEFPILCVAAAVAEGETVISGAEELRVKESDRIATMATELRAMGAQIEERPDGMVIRGLGRPGANGAVRRDLHEPRGSSGGHVCGDRRLDGRQTDLDTGYGLHRNVVPGIREDAGGSVDWGGKTSIVRGLCWHASGAFTGGAGLDHRHRRAGRGGEKHGRSVAGIAAGIPLPGYGRPLSGIGLESADGKRRP
;
A
#
# COMPACT_ATOMS: atom_id res chain seq x y z
N MET A 1 6.03 17.88 -16.39
CA MET A 1 6.57 16.60 -15.89
C MET A 1 8.06 16.77 -15.70
N ALA A 2 8.60 16.39 -14.54
CA ALA A 2 10.05 16.31 -14.35
C ALA A 2 10.55 15.02 -15.01
N SER A 3 11.56 15.11 -15.88
CA SER A 3 12.27 13.94 -16.40
C SER A 3 13.53 13.70 -15.57
N PHE A 4 13.82 12.44 -15.28
CA PHE A 4 15.06 12.02 -14.63
C PHE A 4 15.81 11.10 -15.58
N THR A 5 17.11 11.37 -15.77
CA THR A 5 18.02 10.48 -16.50
C THR A 5 18.92 9.77 -15.51
N ILE A 6 18.99 8.45 -15.61
CA ILE A 6 19.90 7.62 -14.83
C ILE A 6 21.05 7.23 -15.74
N THR A 7 22.27 7.35 -15.25
CA THR A 7 23.46 6.81 -15.93
C THR A 7 23.98 5.59 -15.16
N PRO A 8 24.63 4.63 -15.85
CA PRO A 8 25.30 3.53 -15.18
C PRO A 8 26.24 4.02 -14.08
N GLY A 9 26.10 3.46 -12.89
CA GLY A 9 26.83 3.87 -11.70
C GLY A 9 28.16 3.15 -11.49
N ARG A 10 28.86 3.59 -10.45
CA ARG A 10 29.96 2.84 -9.82
C ARG A 10 29.40 1.68 -8.97
N PRO A 11 30.24 0.73 -8.54
CA PRO A 11 29.83 -0.31 -7.61
C PRO A 11 29.13 0.23 -6.36
N LEU A 12 28.11 -0.48 -5.89
CA LEU A 12 27.35 -0.12 -4.70
C LEU A 12 28.09 -0.66 -3.47
N ARG A 13 28.56 0.24 -2.59
CA ARG A 13 29.29 -0.15 -1.37
C ARG A 13 28.78 0.61 -0.17
N GLY A 14 28.59 -0.08 0.94
CA GLY A 14 28.28 0.55 2.22
C GLY A 14 27.14 -0.11 2.98
N THR A 15 26.53 0.64 3.88
CA THR A 15 25.45 0.18 4.73
C THR A 15 24.27 1.14 4.64
N VAL A 16 23.07 0.58 4.55
CA VAL A 16 21.83 1.36 4.43
C VAL A 16 20.77 0.81 5.38
N THR A 17 19.98 1.72 5.94
CA THR A 17 18.76 1.39 6.67
C THR A 17 17.58 1.76 5.80
N ILE A 18 16.60 0.86 5.71
CA ILE A 18 15.44 1.03 4.85
C ILE A 18 14.19 1.39 5.68
N PRO A 19 13.16 1.99 5.06
CA PRO A 19 11.92 2.33 5.77
C PRO A 19 11.25 1.11 6.38
N GLY A 20 10.46 1.33 7.44
CA GLY A 20 9.71 0.26 8.10
C GLY A 20 8.71 -0.44 7.18
N ASP A 21 8.42 -1.69 7.51
CA ASP A 21 7.44 -2.51 6.82
C ASP A 21 6.04 -1.87 6.90
N LYS A 22 5.46 -1.62 5.73
CA LYS A 22 4.13 -1.01 5.63
C LYS A 22 3.04 -1.85 6.30
N SER A 23 3.09 -3.17 6.10
CA SER A 23 2.08 -4.11 6.64
C SER A 23 2.13 -4.20 8.15
N VAL A 24 3.32 -4.23 8.73
CA VAL A 24 3.54 -4.21 10.19
C VAL A 24 3.15 -2.84 10.75
N THR A 25 3.52 -1.74 10.10
CA THR A 25 3.16 -0.38 10.54
C THR A 25 1.65 -0.18 10.68
N HIS A 26 0.85 -0.61 9.69
CA HIS A 26 -0.61 -0.53 9.79
C HIS A 26 -1.14 -1.24 11.05
N ARG A 27 -0.66 -2.45 11.31
CA ARG A 27 -1.11 -3.27 12.45
C ARG A 27 -0.58 -2.75 13.78
N ALA A 28 0.64 -2.20 13.80
CA ALA A 28 1.20 -1.53 14.96
C ALA A 28 0.30 -0.36 15.38
N ILE A 29 -0.09 0.52 14.45
CA ILE A 29 -1.01 1.63 14.74
C ILE A 29 -2.35 1.10 15.26
N ILE A 30 -2.95 0.11 14.60
CA ILE A 30 -4.23 -0.48 15.03
C ILE A 30 -4.14 -1.06 16.43
N LEU A 31 -3.18 -1.95 16.69
CA LEU A 31 -3.11 -2.69 17.95
C LEU A 31 -2.67 -1.84 19.12
N THR A 32 -1.80 -0.85 18.91
CA THR A 32 -1.43 0.12 19.95
C THR A 32 -2.55 1.11 20.26
N ALA A 33 -3.37 1.48 19.27
CA ALA A 33 -4.58 2.27 19.51
C ALA A 33 -5.63 1.53 20.35
N LEU A 34 -5.75 0.22 20.14
CA LEU A 34 -6.65 -0.67 20.90
C LEU A 34 -6.05 -1.18 22.22
N ALA A 35 -4.77 -0.91 22.48
CA ALA A 35 -4.14 -1.21 23.76
C ALA A 35 -4.60 -0.24 24.85
N GLU A 36 -4.42 -0.60 26.12
CA GLU A 36 -4.65 0.29 27.25
C GLU A 36 -3.35 0.99 27.66
N GLY A 37 -3.31 2.32 27.54
CA GLY A 37 -2.16 3.13 27.94
C GLY A 37 -1.19 3.45 26.79
N LEU A 38 0.00 3.92 27.15
CA LEU A 38 0.97 4.44 26.19
C LEU A 38 1.75 3.31 25.50
N SER A 39 1.81 3.38 24.17
CA SER A 39 2.71 2.57 23.34
C SER A 39 3.66 3.47 22.54
N THR A 40 4.83 2.94 22.21
CA THR A 40 5.78 3.60 21.30
C THR A 40 5.97 2.76 20.04
N VAL A 41 5.79 3.34 18.86
CA VAL A 41 6.03 2.65 17.58
C VAL A 41 7.23 3.30 16.89
N SER A 42 8.39 2.63 16.91
CA SER A 42 9.62 3.11 16.26
C SER A 42 9.87 2.42 14.92
N GLY A 43 10.64 3.06 14.05
CA GLY A 43 10.98 2.51 12.74
C GLY A 43 9.80 2.39 11.75
N TYR A 44 8.66 3.03 12.04
CA TYR A 44 7.45 2.90 11.24
C TYR A 44 7.58 3.48 9.83
N CYS A 45 6.77 2.96 8.91
CA CYS A 45 6.67 3.45 7.55
C CYS A 45 6.00 4.85 7.52
N ARG A 46 6.72 5.85 6.98
CA ARG A 46 6.22 7.22 6.82
C ARG A 46 5.51 7.46 5.47
N GLY A 47 5.18 6.39 4.74
CA GLY A 47 4.42 6.48 3.50
C GLY A 47 2.97 6.90 3.74
N GLU A 48 2.35 7.56 2.75
CA GLU A 48 0.99 8.09 2.86
C GLU A 48 -0.05 7.04 3.29
N ASP A 49 0.09 5.78 2.88
CA ASP A 49 -0.79 4.70 3.32
C ASP A 49 -0.84 4.56 4.85
N CYS A 50 0.32 4.55 5.50
CA CYS A 50 0.45 4.43 6.95
C CYS A 50 0.06 5.74 7.65
N LEU A 51 0.41 6.88 7.07
CA LEU A 51 -0.01 8.19 7.59
C LEU A 51 -1.54 8.35 7.54
N ASN A 52 -2.21 7.85 6.51
CA ASN A 52 -3.67 7.79 6.44
C ASN A 52 -4.26 6.93 7.57
N THR A 53 -3.61 5.81 7.90
CA THR A 53 -4.03 4.99 9.06
C THR A 53 -3.84 5.74 10.37
N MET A 54 -2.72 6.44 10.55
CA MET A 54 -2.51 7.31 11.71
C MET A 54 -3.59 8.40 11.81
N ARG A 55 -3.91 9.07 10.70
CA ARG A 55 -4.97 10.09 10.63
C ARG A 55 -6.35 9.51 10.96
N ALA A 56 -6.65 8.31 10.47
CA ALA A 56 -7.88 7.57 10.78
C ALA A 56 -8.03 7.32 12.29
N PHE A 57 -6.97 6.84 12.96
CA PHE A 57 -7.04 6.62 14.41
C PHE A 57 -7.11 7.92 15.21
N ARG A 58 -6.49 9.00 14.74
CA ARG A 58 -6.69 10.34 15.32
C ARG A 58 -8.15 10.79 15.21
N SER A 59 -8.82 10.59 14.07
CA SER A 59 -10.24 10.94 13.92
C SER A 59 -11.18 10.03 14.72
N LEU A 60 -10.74 8.80 15.04
CA LEU A 60 -11.41 7.89 15.97
C LEU A 60 -11.09 8.21 17.45
N GLY A 61 -10.51 9.38 17.73
CA GLY A 61 -10.28 9.89 19.07
C GLY A 61 -8.99 9.43 19.73
N VAL A 62 -8.08 8.71 19.05
CA VAL A 62 -6.81 8.27 19.63
C VAL A 62 -5.77 9.38 19.55
N ARG A 63 -5.16 9.75 20.67
CA ARG A 63 -4.04 10.69 20.66
C ARG A 63 -2.80 9.97 20.16
N ILE A 64 -2.24 10.45 19.05
CA ILE A 64 -1.00 9.94 18.47
C ILE A 64 -0.06 11.12 18.31
N ASP A 65 0.96 11.19 19.16
CA ASP A 65 2.01 12.21 19.07
C ASP A 65 3.17 11.68 18.22
N GLU A 66 3.68 12.49 17.32
CA GLU A 66 4.77 12.11 16.42
C GLU A 66 6.07 12.77 16.86
N THR A 67 7.11 11.97 17.07
CA THR A 67 8.48 12.42 17.36
C THR A 67 9.38 12.07 16.17
N PRO A 68 10.61 12.61 16.09
CA PRO A 68 11.56 12.25 15.03
C PRO A 68 11.89 10.75 14.91
N ASP A 69 11.72 10.01 16.02
CA ASP A 69 12.17 8.62 16.14
C ASP A 69 11.02 7.62 16.28
N CYS A 70 9.87 8.04 16.80
CA CYS A 70 8.73 7.15 17.05
C CYS A 70 7.37 7.86 17.08
N LEU A 71 6.30 7.07 16.97
CA LEU A 71 4.95 7.46 17.35
C LEU A 71 4.71 7.13 18.82
N GLN A 72 4.13 8.06 19.58
CA GLN A 72 3.58 7.83 20.90
C GLN A 72 2.07 7.69 20.78
N VAL A 73 1.56 6.46 20.92
CA VAL A 73 0.15 6.12 20.76
C VAL A 73 -0.47 5.94 22.13
N HIS A 74 -1.38 6.84 22.50
CA HIS A 74 -2.13 6.76 23.76
C HIS A 74 -3.37 5.90 23.53
N GLY A 75 -3.20 4.60 23.68
CA GLY A 75 -4.23 3.60 23.43
C GLY A 75 -5.43 3.75 24.35
N LYS A 76 -6.62 3.50 23.79
CA LYS A 76 -7.91 3.69 24.46
C LYS A 76 -8.66 2.38 24.77
N GLY A 77 -8.03 1.22 24.55
CA GLY A 77 -8.71 -0.06 24.66
C GLY A 77 -9.66 -0.33 23.49
N MET A 78 -10.19 -1.55 23.42
CA MET A 78 -11.08 -2.00 22.34
C MET A 78 -12.35 -1.16 22.16
N TRP A 79 -12.89 -0.63 23.26
CA TRP A 79 -14.18 0.09 23.32
C TRP A 79 -14.01 1.60 23.58
N GLY A 80 -12.79 2.13 23.49
CA GLY A 80 -12.53 3.55 23.75
C GLY A 80 -12.40 4.42 22.49
N LEU A 81 -12.59 3.84 21.30
CA LEU A 81 -12.68 4.61 20.06
C LEU A 81 -13.93 5.47 20.06
N SER A 82 -13.93 6.55 19.28
CA SER A 82 -15.04 7.50 19.20
C SER A 82 -15.54 7.64 17.77
N GLU A 83 -16.83 7.93 17.63
CA GLU A 83 -17.45 8.21 16.33
C GLU A 83 -16.76 9.40 15.65
N PRO A 84 -16.26 9.24 14.41
CA PRO A 84 -15.60 10.32 13.70
C PRO A 84 -16.64 11.31 13.14
N PHE A 85 -16.32 12.61 13.16
CA PHE A 85 -17.22 13.65 12.62
C PHE A 85 -17.51 13.50 11.12
N GLY A 86 -16.53 13.03 10.34
CA GLY A 86 -16.64 12.90 8.89
C GLY A 86 -16.10 11.57 8.38
N PRO A 87 -16.16 11.36 7.05
CA PRO A 87 -15.61 10.16 6.43
C PRO A 87 -14.13 10.00 6.73
N ILE A 88 -13.71 8.76 7.00
CA ILE A 88 -12.30 8.41 7.16
C ILE A 88 -11.70 8.14 5.78
N ASP A 89 -10.77 9.02 5.39
CA ASP A 89 -10.01 8.91 4.15
C ASP A 89 -8.81 7.95 4.34
N CYS A 90 -8.87 6.81 3.65
CA CYS A 90 -7.80 5.81 3.62
C CYS A 90 -6.76 6.07 2.51
N GLY A 91 -6.92 7.13 1.72
CA GLY A 91 -6.09 7.42 0.54
C GLY A 91 -6.08 6.25 -0.45
N ASN A 92 -4.89 5.81 -0.84
CA ASN A 92 -4.70 4.64 -1.71
C ASN A 92 -4.63 3.30 -0.93
N SER A 93 -4.70 3.33 0.41
CA SER A 93 -4.33 2.18 1.23
C SER A 93 -5.37 1.06 1.19
N GLY A 94 -5.10 0.05 0.36
CA GLY A 94 -5.93 -1.16 0.29
C GLY A 94 -5.88 -2.01 1.56
N THR A 95 -4.76 -1.94 2.29
CA THR A 95 -4.62 -2.59 3.60
C THR A 95 -5.42 -1.83 4.66
N GLY A 96 -5.25 -0.51 4.74
CA GLY A 96 -5.94 0.35 5.72
C GLY A 96 -7.46 0.19 5.66
N ILE A 97 -8.06 0.41 4.48
CA ILE A 97 -9.53 0.37 4.33
C ILE A 97 -10.13 -1.00 4.68
N ARG A 98 -9.44 -2.09 4.35
CA ARG A 98 -9.94 -3.46 4.60
C ARG A 98 -9.82 -3.88 6.05
N LEU A 99 -8.67 -3.62 6.69
CA LEU A 99 -8.49 -3.93 8.11
C LEU A 99 -9.44 -3.08 8.98
N MET A 100 -9.58 -1.80 8.64
CA MET A 100 -10.51 -0.91 9.34
C MET A 100 -11.97 -1.31 9.14
N ALA A 101 -12.37 -1.81 7.97
CA ALA A 101 -13.74 -2.30 7.77
C ALA A 101 -14.08 -3.43 8.76
N GLY A 102 -13.16 -4.35 9.02
CA GLY A 102 -13.33 -5.40 10.02
C GLY A 102 -13.38 -4.87 11.46
N LEU A 103 -12.45 -3.97 11.80
CA LEU A 103 -12.41 -3.33 13.11
C LEU A 103 -13.69 -2.55 13.43
N LEU A 104 -14.11 -1.69 12.51
CA LEU A 104 -15.22 -0.76 12.70
C LEU A 104 -16.59 -1.44 12.63
N ALA A 105 -16.69 -2.60 11.98
CA ALA A 105 -17.90 -3.40 11.97
C ALA A 105 -18.34 -3.86 13.38
N GLY A 106 -17.38 -4.01 14.31
CA GLY A 106 -17.63 -4.44 15.68
C GLY A 106 -17.75 -3.31 16.71
N GLN A 107 -17.63 -2.05 16.29
CA GLN A 107 -17.84 -0.87 17.16
C GLN A 107 -19.33 -0.62 17.41
N ASP A 108 -19.68 0.36 18.23
CA ASP A 108 -21.06 0.74 18.58
C ASP A 108 -21.53 2.05 17.93
N PHE A 109 -20.78 2.56 16.94
CA PHE A 109 -21.06 3.82 16.25
C PHE A 109 -21.00 3.69 14.71
N PHE A 110 -21.40 4.76 14.01
CA PHE A 110 -21.40 4.81 12.55
C PHE A 110 -20.08 5.35 11.99
N THR A 111 -19.64 4.80 10.86
CA THR A 111 -18.45 5.29 10.15
C THR A 111 -18.64 5.22 8.64
N VAL A 112 -17.93 6.08 7.91
CA VAL A 112 -17.79 5.99 6.45
C VAL A 112 -16.32 5.87 6.10
N LEU A 113 -15.95 4.80 5.38
CA LEU A 113 -14.62 4.61 4.84
C LEU A 113 -14.57 4.97 3.36
N THR A 114 -13.62 5.81 2.96
CA THR A 114 -13.40 6.19 1.57
C THR A 114 -11.90 6.23 1.26
N GLY A 115 -11.57 6.58 0.02
CA GLY A 115 -10.24 7.06 -0.32
C GLY A 115 -10.20 7.63 -1.72
N ASP A 116 -9.04 7.55 -2.36
CA ASP A 116 -8.83 8.09 -3.69
C ASP A 116 -9.60 7.33 -4.80
N ASP A 117 -9.46 7.83 -6.02
CA ASP A 117 -10.10 7.24 -7.20
C ASP A 117 -9.70 5.79 -7.47
N SER A 118 -8.46 5.40 -7.15
CA SER A 118 -7.98 4.05 -7.35
C SER A 118 -8.61 3.10 -6.34
N ILE A 119 -8.61 3.42 -5.04
CA ILE A 119 -9.20 2.55 -4.02
C ILE A 119 -10.72 2.40 -4.20
N ARG A 120 -11.41 3.45 -4.65
CA ARG A 120 -12.86 3.44 -4.94
C ARG A 120 -13.25 2.58 -6.14
N ARG A 121 -12.29 2.11 -6.93
CA ARG A 121 -12.49 1.13 -8.01
C ARG A 121 -12.08 -0.30 -7.61
N ARG A 122 -11.37 -0.48 -6.50
CA ARG A 122 -10.90 -1.80 -6.06
C ARG A 122 -12.02 -2.57 -5.34
N PRO A 123 -12.09 -3.91 -5.54
CA PRO A 123 -13.11 -4.73 -4.91
C PRO A 123 -12.94 -4.81 -3.39
N MET A 124 -14.05 -4.60 -2.69
CA MET A 124 -14.21 -4.70 -1.23
C MET A 124 -15.12 -5.87 -0.81
N GLY A 125 -15.88 -6.46 -1.74
CA GLY A 125 -16.84 -7.54 -1.43
C GLY A 125 -16.21 -8.76 -0.78
N ARG A 126 -14.94 -9.07 -1.08
CA ARG A 126 -14.20 -10.16 -0.43
C ARG A 126 -14.03 -9.99 1.09
N VAL A 127 -14.15 -8.77 1.60
CA VAL A 127 -14.16 -8.46 3.03
C VAL A 127 -15.59 -8.19 3.51
N VAL A 128 -16.38 -7.43 2.74
CA VAL A 128 -17.75 -7.06 3.13
C VAL A 128 -18.68 -8.28 3.24
N LYS A 129 -18.57 -9.26 2.34
CA LYS A 129 -19.42 -10.47 2.37
C LYS A 129 -19.27 -11.25 3.67
N PRO A 130 -18.07 -11.71 4.08
CA PRO A 130 -17.94 -12.44 5.33
C PRO A 130 -18.26 -11.58 6.57
N LEU A 131 -17.96 -10.27 6.56
CA LEU A 131 -18.37 -9.38 7.66
C LEU A 131 -19.90 -9.31 7.81
N ARG A 132 -20.66 -9.27 6.71
CA ARG A 132 -22.13 -9.35 6.76
C ARG A 132 -22.61 -10.69 7.29
N THR A 133 -21.92 -11.80 7.00
CA THR A 133 -22.22 -13.10 7.61
C THR A 133 -22.00 -13.08 9.14
N MET A 134 -21.06 -12.28 9.63
CA MET A 134 -20.88 -12.03 11.08
C MET A 134 -21.97 -11.10 11.66
N GLY A 135 -22.86 -10.53 10.84
CA GLY A 135 -23.90 -9.59 11.29
C GLY A 135 -23.55 -8.11 11.12
N ALA A 136 -22.46 -7.77 10.42
CA ALA A 136 -22.09 -6.38 10.16
C ALA A 136 -23.10 -5.70 9.22
N VAL A 137 -23.46 -4.45 9.52
CA VAL A 137 -24.31 -3.62 8.66
C VAL A 137 -23.41 -2.70 7.83
N ILE A 138 -23.14 -3.11 6.59
CA ILE A 138 -22.25 -2.38 5.67
C ILE A 138 -23.01 -2.06 4.39
N ALA A 139 -23.05 -0.80 4.00
CA ALA A 139 -23.52 -0.32 2.70
C ALA A 139 -22.35 0.26 1.89
N GLY A 140 -22.51 0.34 0.57
CA GLY A 140 -21.49 0.92 -0.31
C GLY A 140 -21.89 0.83 -1.77
N ARG A 141 -21.04 1.37 -2.66
CA ARG A 141 -21.29 1.33 -4.11
C ARG A 141 -21.35 -0.12 -4.60
N LYS A 142 -22.20 -0.37 -5.61
CA LYS A 142 -22.47 -1.72 -6.14
C LYS A 142 -22.79 -2.75 -5.03
N GLY A 143 -23.63 -2.36 -4.06
CA GLY A 143 -24.04 -3.25 -2.97
C GLY A 143 -22.95 -3.56 -1.94
N GLY A 144 -21.95 -2.68 -1.79
CA GLY A 144 -20.80 -2.86 -0.89
C GLY A 144 -19.57 -3.48 -1.55
N GLU A 145 -19.60 -3.71 -2.87
CA GLU A 145 -18.44 -4.18 -3.62
C GLU A 145 -17.37 -3.10 -3.80
N LEU A 146 -17.74 -1.81 -3.73
CA LEU A 146 -16.83 -0.68 -3.94
C LEU A 146 -17.02 0.39 -2.86
N ALA A 147 -15.93 1.05 -2.49
CA ALA A 147 -15.95 2.21 -1.60
C ALA A 147 -16.60 3.44 -2.28
N PRO A 148 -17.17 4.40 -1.52
CA PRO A 148 -17.21 4.48 -0.05
C PRO A 148 -18.02 3.37 0.61
N LEU A 149 -17.61 2.96 1.81
CA LEU A 149 -18.28 1.97 2.64
C LEU A 149 -18.87 2.66 3.88
N ALA A 150 -20.18 2.66 4.01
CA ALA A 150 -20.87 3.10 5.23
C ALA A 150 -21.06 1.90 6.15
N ILE A 151 -20.56 1.97 7.37
CA ILE A 151 -20.55 0.87 8.35
C ILE A 151 -21.29 1.35 9.58
N THR A 152 -22.41 0.72 9.89
CA THR A 152 -23.06 0.85 11.19
C THR A 152 -22.52 -0.28 12.07
N GLY A 153 -21.77 0.09 13.11
CA GLY A 153 -21.23 -0.87 14.06
C GLY A 153 -22.33 -1.69 14.73
N THR A 154 -22.12 -3.00 14.85
CA THR A 154 -23.09 -3.92 15.46
C THR A 154 -22.39 -4.97 16.32
N ARG A 155 -23.20 -5.63 17.16
CA ARG A 155 -22.76 -6.84 17.86
C ARG A 155 -22.59 -7.98 16.85
N LEU A 156 -21.34 -8.34 16.59
CA LEU A 156 -20.99 -9.40 15.65
C LEU A 156 -21.14 -10.79 16.27
N LYS A 157 -21.27 -11.81 15.42
CA LYS A 157 -21.27 -13.23 15.80
C LYS A 157 -20.07 -13.94 15.18
N GLY A 158 -19.47 -14.84 15.94
CA GLY A 158 -18.42 -15.71 15.45
C GLY A 158 -18.93 -16.59 14.32
N ILE A 159 -18.07 -16.82 13.32
CA ILE A 159 -18.39 -17.64 12.15
C ILE A 159 -17.27 -18.65 11.88
N ALA A 160 -17.60 -19.75 11.22
CA ALA A 160 -16.62 -20.59 10.54
C ALA A 160 -16.52 -20.14 9.08
N TYR A 161 -15.37 -19.60 8.67
CA TYR A 161 -15.14 -19.08 7.34
C TYR A 161 -13.94 -19.76 6.68
N ALA A 162 -14.21 -20.55 5.65
CA ALA A 162 -13.20 -21.06 4.74
C ALA A 162 -12.99 -20.02 3.62
N SER A 163 -11.85 -19.35 3.62
CA SER A 163 -11.50 -18.37 2.60
C SER A 163 -11.28 -19.08 1.26
N PRO A 164 -11.89 -18.62 0.15
CA PRO A 164 -11.67 -19.22 -1.17
C PRO A 164 -10.27 -18.92 -1.73
N VAL A 165 -9.58 -17.91 -1.16
CA VAL A 165 -8.25 -17.46 -1.59
C VAL A 165 -7.36 -17.23 -0.36
N ALA A 166 -6.05 -17.42 -0.51
CA ALA A 166 -5.11 -17.03 0.53
C ALA A 166 -4.89 -15.52 0.50
N SER A 167 -5.52 -14.80 1.43
CA SER A 167 -5.49 -13.34 1.45
C SER A 167 -5.37 -12.82 2.86
N ALA A 168 -4.18 -12.33 3.18
CA ALA A 168 -3.87 -11.76 4.48
C ALA A 168 -4.82 -10.61 4.85
N GLN A 169 -5.33 -9.85 3.87
CA GLN A 169 -6.27 -8.75 4.13
C GLN A 169 -7.67 -9.25 4.56
N ILE A 170 -8.16 -10.33 3.94
CA ILE A 170 -9.43 -10.96 4.37
C ILE A 170 -9.26 -11.53 5.77
N LYS A 171 -8.22 -12.36 5.97
CA LYS A 171 -7.89 -12.93 7.28
C LYS A 171 -7.78 -11.86 8.35
N SER A 172 -6.99 -10.81 8.13
CA SER A 172 -6.76 -9.75 9.12
C SER A 172 -8.03 -8.95 9.42
N SER A 173 -8.83 -8.64 8.41
CA SER A 173 -10.12 -7.98 8.62
C SER A 173 -11.04 -8.81 9.51
N LEU A 174 -11.12 -10.12 9.26
CA LEU A 174 -11.97 -11.01 10.05
C LEU A 174 -11.41 -11.25 11.45
N LEU A 175 -10.09 -11.31 11.63
CA LEU A 175 -9.46 -11.39 12.96
C LEU A 175 -9.75 -10.14 13.79
N PHE A 176 -9.69 -8.94 13.20
CA PHE A 176 -10.07 -7.71 13.91
C PHE A 176 -11.56 -7.67 14.24
N ALA A 177 -12.44 -8.12 13.33
CA ALA A 177 -13.87 -8.25 13.60
C ALA A 177 -14.17 -9.28 14.71
N ALA A 178 -13.44 -10.39 14.72
CA ALA A 178 -13.60 -11.48 15.68
C ALA A 178 -13.34 -11.03 17.12
N LEU A 179 -12.48 -10.03 17.34
CA LEU A 179 -12.26 -9.44 18.68
C LEU A 179 -13.58 -8.93 19.31
N TYR A 180 -14.55 -8.49 18.50
CA TYR A 180 -15.82 -7.92 18.95
C TYR A 180 -16.99 -8.90 18.90
N ALA A 181 -16.78 -10.09 18.32
CA ALA A 181 -17.82 -11.06 18.06
C ALA A 181 -18.21 -11.87 19.31
N ASP A 182 -19.45 -12.33 19.37
CA ASP A 182 -19.87 -13.35 20.33
C ASP A 182 -19.52 -14.75 19.83
N GLY A 183 -18.91 -15.55 20.69
CA GLY A 183 -18.53 -16.92 20.39
C GLY A 183 -17.23 -17.03 19.60
N VAL A 184 -17.01 -18.20 18.99
CA VAL A 184 -15.75 -18.55 18.33
C VAL A 184 -15.80 -18.17 16.87
N THR A 185 -14.78 -17.45 16.39
CA THR A 185 -14.53 -17.29 14.96
C THR A 185 -13.44 -18.26 14.52
N THR A 186 -13.74 -19.08 13.51
CA THR A 186 -12.79 -20.01 12.88
C THR A 186 -12.51 -19.55 11.45
N LEU A 187 -11.24 -19.34 11.10
CA LEU A 187 -10.82 -18.89 9.78
C LEU A 187 -9.85 -19.90 9.17
N SER A 188 -10.17 -20.45 8.00
CA SER A 188 -9.30 -21.38 7.27
C SER A 188 -8.88 -20.78 5.93
N GLU A 189 -7.60 -20.90 5.56
CA GLU A 189 -7.08 -20.46 4.26
C GLU A 189 -6.63 -21.67 3.42
N PRO A 190 -6.65 -21.61 2.08
CA PRO A 190 -6.22 -22.72 1.23
C PRO A 190 -4.70 -22.91 1.21
N ARG A 191 -3.95 -21.87 1.59
CA ARG A 191 -2.50 -21.83 1.76
C ARG A 191 -2.14 -20.67 2.68
N LEU A 192 -0.91 -20.66 3.19
CA LEU A 192 -0.45 -19.58 4.06
C LEU A 192 -0.38 -18.25 3.31
N SER A 193 -1.06 -17.25 3.84
CA SER A 193 -0.83 -15.84 3.53
C SER A 193 0.01 -15.19 4.63
N ARG A 194 0.44 -13.93 4.41
CA ARG A 194 1.19 -13.14 5.41
C ARG A 194 0.55 -13.24 6.81
N ASP A 195 1.38 -13.44 7.83
CA ASP A 195 0.95 -13.75 9.20
C ASP A 195 1.21 -12.60 10.21
N HIS A 196 1.43 -11.38 9.72
CA HIS A 196 1.72 -10.21 10.57
C HIS A 196 0.64 -9.93 11.63
N THR A 197 -0.64 -10.24 11.36
CA THR A 197 -1.69 -10.02 12.37
C THR A 197 -1.54 -11.01 13.51
N GLU A 198 -1.33 -12.28 13.17
CA GLU A 198 -1.16 -13.38 14.11
C GLU A 198 0.09 -13.17 14.98
N ARG A 199 1.21 -12.78 14.37
CA ARG A 199 2.45 -12.46 15.08
C ARG A 199 2.27 -11.30 16.05
N MET A 200 1.61 -10.23 15.62
CA MET A 200 1.34 -9.11 16.52
C MET A 200 0.31 -9.46 17.59
N PHE A 201 -0.69 -10.30 17.30
CA PHE A 201 -1.61 -10.81 18.32
C PHE A 201 -0.84 -11.61 19.38
N ALA A 202 0.06 -12.51 18.96
CA ALA A 202 0.93 -13.25 19.87
C ALA A 202 1.82 -12.32 20.68
N TYR A 203 2.43 -11.31 20.03
CA TYR A 203 3.22 -10.29 20.71
C TYR A 203 2.39 -9.61 21.79
N PHE A 204 1.20 -9.07 21.47
CA PHE A 204 0.27 -8.44 22.43
C PHE A 204 -0.44 -9.41 23.39
N ARG A 205 -0.14 -10.73 23.32
CA ARG A 205 -0.77 -11.79 24.12
C ARG A 205 -2.30 -11.85 23.95
N ILE A 206 -2.77 -11.51 22.75
CA ILE A 206 -4.17 -11.68 22.35
C ILE A 206 -4.38 -13.18 22.08
N PRO A 207 -5.29 -13.87 22.80
CA PRO A 207 -5.47 -15.30 22.63
C PRO A 207 -6.01 -15.67 21.25
N PHE A 208 -5.34 -16.61 20.59
CA PHE A 208 -5.84 -17.32 19.43
C PHE A 208 -5.19 -18.70 19.35
N GLN A 209 -5.81 -19.62 18.64
CA GLN A 209 -5.27 -20.95 18.38
C GLN A 209 -5.02 -21.10 16.88
N ARG A 210 -3.96 -21.85 16.53
CA ARG A 210 -3.65 -22.20 15.15
C ARG A 210 -3.50 -23.71 15.03
N ASP A 211 -4.22 -24.28 14.07
CA ASP A 211 -4.12 -25.67 13.66
C ASP A 211 -3.91 -25.70 12.13
N GLY A 212 -2.66 -25.90 11.71
CA GLY A 212 -2.25 -25.82 10.32
C GLY A 212 -2.59 -24.48 9.65
N LEU A 213 -3.55 -24.52 8.73
CA LEU A 213 -4.08 -23.38 7.98
C LEU A 213 -5.35 -22.76 8.59
N THR A 214 -5.76 -23.23 9.77
CA THR A 214 -6.96 -22.79 10.48
C THR A 214 -6.59 -22.01 11.73
N LEU A 215 -7.21 -20.84 11.90
CA LEU A 215 -7.14 -20.01 13.09
C LEU A 215 -8.47 -20.06 13.83
N ARG A 216 -8.42 -20.09 15.16
CA ARG A 216 -9.59 -19.97 16.04
C ARG A 216 -9.37 -18.84 17.03
N LEU A 217 -10.37 -17.98 17.18
CA LEU A 217 -10.35 -16.87 18.12
C LEU A 217 -11.68 -16.83 18.87
N ASP A 218 -11.60 -16.90 20.20
CA ASP A 218 -12.71 -16.58 21.09
C ASP A 218 -12.89 -15.06 21.10
N GLY A 219 -14.05 -14.60 20.61
CA GLY A 219 -14.34 -13.17 20.58
C GLY A 219 -14.56 -12.60 21.98
N ARG A 220 -14.45 -11.27 22.10
CA ARG A 220 -14.51 -10.53 23.36
C ARG A 220 -13.54 -11.11 24.40
N PRO A 221 -12.23 -11.13 24.08
CA PRO A 221 -11.24 -11.70 24.98
C PRO A 221 -11.34 -11.02 26.35
N SER A 222 -11.36 -11.83 27.41
CA SER A 222 -11.36 -11.34 28.79
C SER A 222 -10.05 -10.62 29.14
N VAL A 223 -8.97 -11.00 28.45
CA VAL A 223 -7.65 -10.40 28.58
C VAL A 223 -7.57 -9.13 27.74
N ARG A 224 -7.34 -8.02 28.43
CA ARG A 224 -6.96 -6.73 27.81
C ARG A 224 -5.45 -6.68 27.62
N TRP A 225 -4.97 -5.93 26.64
CA TRP A 225 -3.54 -5.75 26.41
C TRP A 225 -3.10 -4.32 26.71
N GLY A 226 -2.04 -4.19 27.51
CA GLY A 226 -1.43 -2.91 27.83
C GLY A 226 -0.56 -2.37 26.71
N GLY A 227 -0.38 -1.05 26.69
CA GLY A 227 0.53 -0.37 25.79
C GLY A 227 1.99 -0.77 26.05
N LYS A 228 2.78 -0.83 24.98
CA LYS A 228 4.19 -1.26 25.03
C LYS A 228 4.97 -0.86 23.77
N PRO A 229 6.31 -0.97 23.77
CA PRO A 229 7.12 -0.67 22.59
C PRO A 229 6.84 -1.62 21.42
N VAL A 230 6.83 -1.11 20.20
CA VAL A 230 6.76 -1.88 18.95
C VAL A 230 7.85 -1.35 18.03
N VAL A 231 8.87 -2.16 17.78
CA VAL A 231 9.93 -1.86 16.81
C VAL A 231 9.50 -2.45 15.47
N VAL A 232 9.18 -1.58 14.50
CA VAL A 232 8.79 -2.03 13.16
C VAL A 232 10.05 -2.45 12.40
N PRO A 233 10.12 -3.69 11.88
CA PRO A 233 11.24 -4.12 11.08
C PRO A 233 11.24 -3.38 9.74
N GLY A 234 12.40 -3.30 9.12
CA GLY A 234 12.55 -2.78 7.78
C GLY A 234 11.77 -3.58 6.74
N ASP A 235 11.15 -2.89 5.77
CA ASP A 235 10.41 -3.51 4.67
C ASP A 235 11.31 -4.27 3.70
N LEU A 236 11.11 -5.58 3.59
CA LEU A 236 11.80 -6.41 2.60
C LEU A 236 11.51 -5.94 1.17
N SER A 237 10.29 -5.46 0.88
CA SER A 237 9.93 -4.98 -0.46
C SER A 237 10.72 -3.71 -0.83
N ALA A 238 11.07 -2.87 0.15
CA ALA A 238 11.96 -1.73 -0.06
C ALA A 238 13.43 -2.17 -0.13
N ALA A 239 13.84 -3.12 0.72
CA ALA A 239 15.19 -3.69 0.68
C ALA A 239 15.49 -4.34 -0.68
N ALA A 240 14.50 -4.98 -1.31
CA ALA A 240 14.62 -5.73 -2.56
C ALA A 240 15.37 -4.97 -3.67
N PHE A 241 15.16 -3.65 -3.80
CA PHE A 241 15.86 -2.82 -4.78
C PHE A 241 17.37 -2.77 -4.54
N PHE A 242 17.80 -2.68 -3.27
CA PHE A 242 19.21 -2.71 -2.88
C PHE A 242 19.80 -4.11 -2.99
N LEU A 243 19.02 -5.14 -2.63
CA LEU A 243 19.48 -6.53 -2.76
C LEU A 243 19.75 -6.88 -4.22
N VAL A 244 18.79 -6.62 -5.11
CA VAL A 244 18.96 -6.87 -6.54
C VAL A 244 20.05 -5.97 -7.13
N GLY A 245 20.04 -4.67 -6.81
CA GLY A 245 21.06 -3.73 -7.29
C GLY A 245 22.48 -4.16 -6.91
N ALA A 246 22.72 -4.53 -5.65
CA ALA A 246 24.03 -5.00 -5.19
C ALA A 246 24.41 -6.36 -5.80
N THR A 247 23.44 -7.20 -6.12
CA THR A 247 23.69 -8.49 -6.77
C THR A 247 24.15 -8.31 -8.21
N ILE A 248 23.49 -7.44 -8.98
CA ILE A 248 23.69 -7.35 -10.44
C ILE A 248 24.75 -6.32 -10.85
N VAL A 249 25.08 -5.35 -10.01
CA VAL A 249 26.12 -4.35 -10.29
C VAL A 249 27.48 -4.93 -9.88
N PRO A 250 28.45 -5.08 -10.80
CA PRO A 250 29.77 -5.66 -10.50
C PRO A 250 30.47 -4.97 -9.32
N ASP A 251 31.26 -5.75 -8.58
CA ASP A 251 32.10 -5.31 -7.46
C ASP A 251 31.35 -4.62 -6.30
N SER A 252 30.05 -4.90 -6.15
CA SER A 252 29.20 -4.33 -5.10
C SER A 252 29.22 -5.17 -3.81
N ASP A 253 29.10 -4.50 -2.67
CA ASP A 253 28.99 -5.08 -1.32
C ASP A 253 28.17 -4.15 -0.43
N VAL A 254 26.90 -4.50 -0.21
CA VAL A 254 25.93 -3.67 0.51
C VAL A 254 25.39 -4.45 1.70
N THR A 255 25.35 -3.81 2.86
CA THR A 255 24.62 -4.31 4.03
C THR A 255 23.34 -3.51 4.21
N VAL A 256 22.18 -4.19 4.19
CA VAL A 256 20.88 -3.60 4.52
C VAL A 256 20.52 -3.99 5.94
N ARG A 257 20.41 -3.02 6.85
CA ARG A 257 20.18 -3.27 8.28
C ARG A 257 18.70 -3.49 8.60
N THR A 258 18.47 -4.31 9.63
CA THR A 258 17.17 -4.43 10.32
C THR A 258 16.03 -4.81 9.38
N VAL A 259 16.26 -5.72 8.43
CA VAL A 259 15.25 -6.14 7.45
C VAL A 259 14.37 -7.24 8.05
N GLY A 260 13.05 -7.12 7.89
CA GLY A 260 12.11 -8.18 8.23
C GLY A 260 12.33 -9.41 7.35
N ILE A 261 12.60 -10.55 7.97
CA ILE A 261 12.85 -11.84 7.31
C ILE A 261 11.73 -12.84 7.62
N ASN A 262 10.50 -12.35 7.73
CA ASN A 262 9.34 -13.21 7.94
C ASN A 262 9.21 -14.23 6.78
N PRO A 263 9.16 -15.54 7.04
CA PRO A 263 9.10 -16.56 6.00
C PRO A 263 7.96 -16.39 5.00
N THR A 264 6.87 -15.73 5.38
CA THR A 264 5.75 -15.42 4.48
C THR A 264 6.02 -14.25 3.51
N ARG A 265 7.20 -13.62 3.63
CA ARG A 265 7.66 -12.47 2.83
C ARG A 265 8.99 -12.73 2.14
N THR A 266 9.80 -13.69 2.57
CA THR A 266 11.18 -13.88 2.08
C THR A 266 11.30 -14.58 0.73
N GLY A 267 10.20 -14.80 0.00
CA GLY A 267 10.23 -15.53 -1.28
C GLY A 267 11.24 -14.97 -2.27
N LEU A 268 11.48 -13.65 -2.30
CA LEU A 268 12.50 -13.05 -3.16
C LEU A 268 13.90 -13.51 -2.77
N LEU A 269 14.20 -13.60 -1.47
CA LEU A 269 15.52 -14.04 -0.99
C LEU A 269 15.78 -15.48 -1.43
N ASP A 270 14.76 -16.33 -1.35
CA ASP A 270 14.87 -17.75 -1.75
C ASP A 270 15.10 -17.88 -3.25
N VAL A 271 14.35 -17.12 -4.06
CA VAL A 271 14.54 -17.06 -5.51
C VAL A 271 15.93 -16.52 -5.86
N LEU A 272 16.38 -15.41 -5.27
CA LEU A 272 17.69 -14.84 -5.55
C LEU A 272 18.82 -15.80 -5.19
N ARG A 273 18.72 -16.52 -4.07
CA ARG A 273 19.69 -17.57 -3.72
C ARG A 273 19.68 -18.72 -4.71
N ALA A 274 18.50 -19.17 -5.16
CA ALA A 274 18.38 -20.20 -6.19
C ALA A 274 19.00 -19.75 -7.53
N MET A 275 18.92 -18.44 -7.84
CA MET A 275 19.59 -17.84 -8.98
C MET A 275 21.12 -17.71 -8.79
N GLY A 276 21.66 -17.91 -7.58
CA GLY A 276 23.09 -17.82 -7.28
C GLY A 276 23.55 -16.53 -6.57
N ALA A 277 22.61 -15.70 -6.09
CA ALA A 277 22.96 -14.48 -5.35
C ALA A 277 23.70 -14.79 -4.05
N GLN A 278 24.68 -13.96 -3.71
CA GLN A 278 25.42 -14.03 -2.45
C GLN A 278 24.75 -13.15 -1.39
N ILE A 279 23.88 -13.74 -0.58
CA ILE A 279 23.12 -13.04 0.47
C ILE A 279 23.35 -13.74 1.82
N ASP A 280 24.09 -13.07 2.71
CA ASP A 280 24.31 -13.51 4.08
C ASP A 280 23.29 -12.88 5.04
N LEU A 281 22.77 -13.68 5.97
CA LEU A 281 21.96 -13.19 7.09
C LEU A 281 22.89 -12.97 8.28
N LEU A 282 22.94 -11.74 8.75
CA LEU A 282 23.73 -11.33 9.91
C LEU A 282 22.76 -10.89 11.03
N ASN A 283 23.20 -11.07 12.28
CA ASN A 283 22.48 -10.60 13.48
C ASN A 283 20.97 -10.97 13.53
N PRO A 284 20.59 -12.25 13.30
CA PRO A 284 19.20 -12.66 13.36
C PRO A 284 18.64 -12.48 14.77
N ARG A 285 17.45 -11.90 14.86
CA ARG A 285 16.75 -11.60 16.12
C ARG A 285 15.24 -11.54 15.91
N GLU A 286 14.49 -11.34 16.99
CA GLU A 286 13.05 -11.10 16.96
C GLU A 286 12.74 -9.71 17.53
N GLU A 287 11.94 -8.92 16.81
CA GLU A 287 11.50 -7.58 17.17
C GLU A 287 9.97 -7.54 17.08
N ALA A 288 9.29 -7.30 18.21
CA ALA A 288 7.83 -7.26 18.28
C ALA A 288 7.09 -8.47 17.65
N GLY A 289 7.69 -9.67 17.72
CA GLY A 289 7.16 -10.91 17.15
C GLY A 289 7.51 -11.16 15.67
N GLU A 290 8.20 -10.22 15.02
CA GLU A 290 8.70 -10.35 13.65
C GLU A 290 10.18 -10.75 13.66
N PRO A 291 10.60 -11.72 12.84
CA PRO A 291 12.01 -12.08 12.70
C PRO A 291 12.73 -11.03 11.85
N VAL A 292 13.92 -10.64 12.27
CA VAL A 292 14.71 -9.55 11.69
C VAL A 292 16.16 -9.98 11.53
N ALA A 293 16.80 -9.57 10.43
CA ALA A 293 18.24 -9.73 10.24
C ALA A 293 18.82 -8.55 9.44
N ASP A 294 20.13 -8.38 9.52
CA ASP A 294 20.86 -7.55 8.55
C ASP A 294 21.20 -8.44 7.34
N LEU A 295 21.01 -7.91 6.13
CA LEU A 295 21.27 -8.63 4.89
C LEU A 295 22.52 -8.07 4.22
N ARG A 296 23.60 -8.86 4.19
CA ARG A 296 24.80 -8.50 3.41
C ARG A 296 24.73 -9.14 2.04
N VAL A 297 24.76 -8.32 1.01
CA VAL A 297 24.65 -8.75 -0.39
C VAL A 297 25.89 -8.33 -1.17
N ARG A 298 26.46 -9.28 -1.89
CA ARG A 298 27.60 -9.06 -2.78
C ARG A 298 27.23 -9.34 -4.23
N SER A 299 27.92 -8.68 -5.15
CA SER A 299 27.74 -8.93 -6.57
C SER A 299 28.01 -10.39 -6.91
N ALA A 300 27.12 -11.00 -7.70
CA ALA A 300 27.23 -12.40 -8.09
C ALA A 300 26.62 -12.62 -9.49
N PRO A 301 27.19 -13.52 -10.32
CA PRO A 301 26.54 -13.94 -11.54
C PRO A 301 25.24 -14.68 -11.20
N LEU A 302 24.15 -14.31 -11.87
CA LEU A 302 22.86 -14.96 -11.70
C LEU A 302 22.56 -15.94 -12.82
N ARG A 303 21.78 -16.96 -12.54
CA ARG A 303 21.26 -17.95 -13.49
C ARG A 303 19.74 -17.95 -13.51
N GLY A 304 19.18 -18.30 -14.65
CA GLY A 304 17.74 -18.49 -14.82
C GLY A 304 17.19 -19.61 -13.95
N VAL A 305 15.96 -19.43 -13.46
CA VAL A 305 15.29 -20.38 -12.56
C VAL A 305 13.81 -20.56 -12.94
N GLN A 306 13.19 -21.65 -12.48
CA GLN A 306 11.75 -21.85 -12.58
C GLN A 306 11.10 -21.36 -11.29
N ILE A 307 10.03 -20.56 -11.41
CA ILE A 307 9.27 -20.00 -10.28
C ILE A 307 7.81 -20.40 -10.46
N GLY A 308 7.37 -21.33 -9.61
CA GLY A 308 6.04 -21.92 -9.69
C GLY A 308 4.97 -21.20 -8.86
N PRO A 309 3.70 -21.60 -9.03
CA PRO A 309 2.54 -21.02 -8.34
C PRO A 309 2.66 -20.99 -6.81
N GLU A 310 3.41 -21.91 -6.21
CA GLU A 310 3.65 -22.02 -4.77
C GLU A 310 4.54 -20.90 -4.22
N GLN A 311 5.44 -20.34 -5.04
CA GLN A 311 6.36 -19.27 -4.65
C GLN A 311 5.77 -17.87 -4.90
N ILE A 312 4.86 -17.73 -5.88
CA ILE A 312 4.25 -16.45 -6.26
C ILE A 312 3.64 -15.66 -5.09
N PRO A 313 2.87 -16.26 -4.15
CA PRO A 313 2.26 -15.49 -3.06
C PRO A 313 3.29 -14.76 -2.18
N GLN A 314 4.51 -15.31 -2.07
CA GLN A 314 5.59 -14.78 -1.24
C GLN A 314 6.46 -13.76 -1.98
N THR A 315 6.36 -13.68 -3.31
CA THR A 315 7.15 -12.78 -4.18
C THR A 315 6.29 -11.73 -4.91
N ILE A 316 5.01 -11.64 -4.57
CA ILE A 316 4.02 -10.89 -5.35
C ILE A 316 4.30 -9.39 -5.46
N ASP A 317 4.91 -8.78 -4.43
CA ASP A 317 5.26 -7.36 -4.42
C ASP A 317 6.64 -7.11 -5.03
N GLU A 318 7.52 -8.10 -4.95
CA GLU A 318 8.89 -8.09 -5.48
C GLU A 318 8.97 -8.50 -6.95
N PHE A 319 7.86 -8.95 -7.55
CA PHE A 319 7.81 -9.39 -8.94
C PHE A 319 8.48 -8.42 -9.93
N PRO A 320 8.23 -7.10 -9.92
CA PRO A 320 8.90 -6.17 -10.83
C PRO A 320 10.42 -6.18 -10.74
N ILE A 321 10.97 -6.17 -9.52
CA ILE A 321 12.43 -6.12 -9.33
C ILE A 321 13.08 -7.49 -9.56
N LEU A 322 12.34 -8.57 -9.34
CA LEU A 322 12.75 -9.91 -9.76
C LEU A 322 12.86 -10.03 -11.28
N CYS A 323 11.95 -9.45 -12.05
CA CYS A 323 12.05 -9.42 -13.52
C CYS A 323 13.33 -8.72 -13.99
N VAL A 324 13.77 -7.66 -13.28
CA VAL A 324 15.04 -6.98 -13.55
C VAL A 324 16.23 -7.92 -13.30
N ALA A 325 16.24 -8.63 -12.17
CA ALA A 325 17.27 -9.62 -11.88
C ALA A 325 17.33 -10.73 -12.94
N ALA A 326 16.17 -11.24 -13.36
CA ALA A 326 16.05 -12.26 -14.40
C ALA A 326 16.54 -11.78 -15.77
N ALA A 327 16.28 -10.52 -16.14
CA ALA A 327 16.68 -9.95 -17.44
C ALA A 327 18.20 -9.89 -17.63
N VAL A 328 18.97 -9.91 -16.54
CA VAL A 328 20.44 -9.88 -16.55
C VAL A 328 21.08 -11.20 -16.11
N ALA A 329 20.28 -12.20 -15.73
CA ALA A 329 20.75 -13.55 -15.41
C ALA A 329 21.23 -14.30 -16.67
N GLU A 330 21.96 -15.38 -16.50
CA GLU A 330 22.33 -16.30 -17.59
C GLU A 330 21.22 -17.35 -17.78
N GLY A 331 20.68 -17.45 -19.00
CA GLY A 331 19.67 -18.45 -19.34
C GLY A 331 18.24 -17.94 -19.17
N GLU A 332 17.30 -18.86 -18.93
CA GLU A 332 15.87 -18.55 -18.89
C GLU A 332 15.31 -18.60 -17.47
N THR A 333 14.63 -17.53 -17.07
CA THR A 333 13.76 -17.54 -15.90
C THR A 333 12.31 -17.68 -16.37
N VAL A 334 11.60 -18.68 -15.86
CA VAL A 334 10.20 -18.94 -16.19
C VAL A 334 9.36 -18.70 -14.94
N ILE A 335 8.34 -17.87 -15.06
CA ILE A 335 7.39 -17.56 -13.99
C ILE A 335 6.00 -18.00 -14.43
N SER A 336 5.33 -18.82 -13.62
CA SER A 336 3.98 -19.36 -13.88
C SER A 336 3.07 -19.25 -12.66
N GLY A 337 1.75 -19.35 -12.88
CA GLY A 337 0.72 -19.26 -11.81
C GLY A 337 0.61 -17.89 -11.12
N ALA A 338 0.87 -16.82 -11.87
CA ALA A 338 0.92 -15.44 -11.40
C ALA A 338 -0.22 -14.56 -11.95
N GLU A 339 -1.38 -15.16 -12.29
CA GLU A 339 -2.54 -14.47 -12.85
C GLU A 339 -3.01 -13.29 -11.97
N GLU A 340 -2.83 -13.40 -10.64
CA GLU A 340 -3.22 -12.36 -9.68
C GLU A 340 -2.46 -11.03 -9.91
N LEU A 341 -1.27 -11.06 -10.52
CA LEU A 341 -0.48 -9.87 -10.83
C LEU A 341 -1.13 -8.97 -11.89
N ARG A 342 -2.05 -9.51 -12.70
CA ARG A 342 -2.78 -8.74 -13.71
C ARG A 342 -3.88 -7.87 -13.11
N VAL A 343 -4.37 -8.20 -11.92
CA VAL A 343 -5.54 -7.58 -11.26
C VAL A 343 -5.17 -6.79 -10.00
N LYS A 344 -3.89 -6.44 -9.83
CA LYS A 344 -3.41 -5.58 -8.74
C LYS A 344 -3.75 -4.11 -9.03
N GLU A 345 -2.87 -3.20 -8.66
CA GLU A 345 -3.00 -1.75 -8.91
C GLU A 345 -2.94 -1.43 -10.40
N SER A 346 -2.27 -2.32 -11.15
CA SER A 346 -2.05 -2.36 -12.58
C SER A 346 -1.84 -3.80 -13.02
N ASP A 347 -1.84 -4.03 -14.33
CA ASP A 347 -1.34 -5.29 -14.88
C ASP A 347 0.20 -5.29 -14.82
N ARG A 348 0.74 -5.85 -13.73
CA ARG A 348 2.20 -5.87 -13.49
C ARG A 348 2.93 -6.75 -14.50
N ILE A 349 2.29 -7.79 -15.04
CA ILE A 349 2.92 -8.68 -16.02
C ILE A 349 3.12 -7.94 -17.35
N ALA A 350 2.04 -7.38 -17.90
CA ALA A 350 2.08 -6.67 -19.18
C ALA A 350 2.98 -5.43 -19.13
N THR A 351 2.93 -4.71 -18.00
CA THR A 351 3.79 -3.55 -17.76
C THR A 351 5.27 -3.93 -17.81
N MET A 352 5.69 -4.92 -17.01
CA MET A 352 7.10 -5.31 -16.93
C MET A 352 7.61 -5.87 -18.26
N ALA A 353 6.79 -6.66 -18.95
CA ALA A 353 7.13 -7.16 -20.27
C ALA A 353 7.34 -6.02 -21.27
N THR A 354 6.48 -5.00 -21.26
CA THR A 354 6.55 -3.86 -22.18
C THR A 354 7.79 -3.00 -21.93
N GLU A 355 8.02 -2.57 -20.68
CA GLU A 355 9.12 -1.66 -20.37
C GLU A 355 10.49 -2.33 -20.45
N LEU A 356 10.62 -3.59 -20.01
CA LEU A 356 11.90 -4.30 -20.12
C LEU A 356 12.22 -4.64 -21.57
N ARG A 357 11.24 -4.96 -22.43
CA ARG A 357 11.47 -5.09 -23.89
C ARG A 357 11.93 -3.77 -24.49
N ALA A 358 11.36 -2.64 -24.07
CA ALA A 358 11.81 -1.32 -24.50
C ALA A 358 13.27 -1.03 -24.07
N MET A 359 13.73 -1.64 -22.98
CA MET A 359 15.12 -1.63 -22.53
C MET A 359 16.01 -2.72 -23.18
N GLY A 360 15.47 -3.52 -24.11
CA GLY A 360 16.21 -4.56 -24.84
C GLY A 360 16.12 -5.97 -24.25
N ALA A 361 15.39 -6.18 -23.15
CA ALA A 361 15.23 -7.51 -22.57
C ALA A 361 14.39 -8.43 -23.47
N GLN A 362 14.73 -9.71 -23.50
CA GLN A 362 13.98 -10.74 -24.22
C GLN A 362 12.95 -11.36 -23.27
N ILE A 363 11.68 -10.98 -23.46
CA ILE A 363 10.58 -11.44 -22.61
C ILE A 363 9.47 -12.00 -23.50
N GLU A 364 8.99 -13.18 -23.17
CA GLU A 364 7.73 -13.76 -23.66
C GLU A 364 6.68 -13.61 -22.57
N GLU A 365 5.59 -12.91 -22.86
CA GLU A 365 4.49 -12.74 -21.91
C GLU A 365 3.54 -13.93 -22.00
N ARG A 366 3.07 -14.43 -20.87
CA ARG A 366 2.08 -15.51 -20.79
C ARG A 366 0.87 -15.08 -19.97
N PRO A 367 -0.32 -15.67 -20.16
CA PRO A 367 -1.51 -15.32 -19.38
C PRO A 367 -1.29 -15.39 -17.86
N ASP A 368 -0.51 -16.37 -17.40
CA ASP A 368 -0.20 -16.67 -16.01
C ASP A 368 1.22 -16.29 -15.58
N GLY A 369 1.96 -15.53 -16.39
CA GLY A 369 3.33 -15.16 -16.04
C GLY A 369 4.15 -14.69 -17.22
N MET A 370 5.42 -15.12 -17.29
CA MET A 370 6.34 -14.74 -18.35
C MET A 370 7.59 -15.62 -18.38
N VAL A 371 8.24 -15.67 -19.54
CA VAL A 371 9.61 -16.20 -19.68
C VAL A 371 10.53 -15.05 -19.99
N ILE A 372 11.60 -14.93 -19.21
CA ILE A 372 12.62 -13.89 -19.35
C ILE A 372 13.92 -14.58 -19.70
N ARG A 373 14.46 -14.30 -20.90
CA ARG A 373 15.75 -14.81 -21.34
C ARG A 373 16.82 -13.77 -21.09
N GLY A 374 17.65 -14.02 -20.09
CA GLY A 374 18.79 -13.18 -19.75
C GLY A 374 20.05 -13.62 -20.51
N LEU A 375 20.90 -12.64 -20.82
CA LEU A 375 22.13 -12.85 -21.60
C LEU A 375 23.38 -13.05 -20.74
N GLY A 376 23.26 -13.00 -19.41
CA GLY A 376 24.39 -13.13 -18.47
C GLY A 376 25.48 -12.05 -18.60
N ARG A 377 25.22 -10.94 -19.30
CA ARG A 377 26.20 -9.86 -19.54
C ARG A 377 25.57 -8.47 -19.40
N PRO A 378 26.14 -7.58 -18.56
CA PRO A 378 25.80 -6.15 -18.58
C PRO A 378 26.33 -5.53 -19.88
N GLY A 379 25.45 -4.99 -20.74
CA GLY A 379 25.89 -4.15 -21.87
C GLY A 379 25.16 -4.31 -23.20
N ALA A 380 24.35 -5.36 -23.42
CA ALA A 380 23.54 -5.49 -24.64
C ALA A 380 22.11 -4.92 -24.49
N ASN A 381 21.62 -4.78 -23.25
CA ASN A 381 20.30 -4.26 -22.91
C ASN A 381 20.46 -2.98 -22.09
N GLY A 382 19.82 -1.87 -22.49
CA GLY A 382 19.83 -0.62 -21.70
C GLY A 382 19.81 0.70 -22.48
N ALA A 383 19.78 0.69 -23.81
CA ALA A 383 19.64 1.94 -24.59
C ALA A 383 18.16 2.24 -24.88
N VAL A 384 17.50 3.02 -24.02
CA VAL A 384 16.23 3.65 -24.38
C VAL A 384 16.53 5.03 -24.98
N ARG A 385 16.49 5.15 -26.31
CA ARG A 385 16.16 6.41 -26.97
C ARG A 385 14.64 6.45 -27.14
N ARG A 386 13.94 7.19 -26.29
CA ARG A 386 12.61 7.69 -26.67
C ARG A 386 12.82 8.99 -27.45
N ASP A 387 12.81 8.90 -28.77
CA ASP A 387 12.46 10.06 -29.59
C ASP A 387 10.94 10.23 -29.44
N LEU A 388 10.53 11.23 -28.65
CA LEU A 388 9.13 11.65 -28.61
C LEU A 388 8.82 12.24 -29.99
N HIS A 389 8.11 11.48 -30.82
CA HIS A 389 7.53 11.99 -32.05
C HIS A 389 6.45 13.00 -31.67
N GLU A 390 6.69 14.29 -31.92
CA GLU A 390 5.62 15.29 -31.92
C GLU A 390 4.55 14.88 -32.94
N PRO A 391 3.25 14.91 -32.59
CA PRO A 391 2.22 14.92 -33.59
C PRO A 391 2.40 16.23 -34.37
N ARG A 392 2.69 16.13 -35.67
CA ARG A 392 2.61 17.27 -36.59
C ARG A 392 1.20 17.87 -36.50
N GLY A 393 1.09 18.95 -35.73
CA GLY A 393 -0.08 19.80 -35.70
C GLY A 393 -0.17 20.54 -37.03
N SER A 394 -1.27 20.27 -37.73
CA SER A 394 -1.78 21.09 -38.81
C SER A 394 -1.79 22.58 -38.42
N SER A 395 -1.18 23.37 -39.28
CA SER A 395 -1.37 24.81 -39.50
C SER A 395 -2.66 25.41 -38.94
N GLY A 396 -2.52 26.44 -38.11
CA GLY A 396 -3.59 27.33 -37.69
C GLY A 396 -3.08 28.33 -36.67
N GLY A 397 -2.68 29.52 -37.12
CA GLY A 397 -2.05 30.54 -36.29
C GLY A 397 -3.00 31.21 -35.31
N HIS A 398 -2.43 31.74 -34.21
CA HIS A 398 -2.57 33.15 -33.85
C HIS A 398 -1.54 33.51 -32.76
N VAL A 399 -0.90 34.65 -32.98
CA VAL A 399 0.07 35.33 -32.13
C VAL A 399 -0.67 36.03 -30.97
N CYS A 400 -0.07 36.02 -29.77
CA CYS A 400 0.18 37.18 -28.90
C CYS A 400 -0.02 36.87 -27.40
N GLY A 401 0.94 37.28 -26.56
CA GLY A 401 0.69 37.53 -25.14
C GLY A 401 1.76 37.05 -24.17
N ASP A 402 2.92 37.71 -24.18
CA ASP A 402 3.87 37.69 -23.06
C ASP A 402 3.19 38.21 -21.78
N ARG A 403 3.23 37.42 -20.70
CA ARG A 403 2.97 37.90 -19.35
C ARG A 403 3.62 36.98 -18.32
N ARG A 404 4.77 37.42 -17.80
CA ARG A 404 5.31 36.97 -16.51
C ARG A 404 4.26 37.19 -15.43
N LEU A 405 3.90 36.14 -14.71
CA LEU A 405 3.24 36.23 -13.41
C LEU A 405 3.82 35.18 -12.46
N ASP A 406 3.95 35.65 -11.23
CA ASP A 406 4.63 35.10 -10.07
C ASP A 406 4.28 33.67 -9.68
N GLY A 407 5.21 33.09 -8.94
CA GLY A 407 5.20 31.73 -8.44
C GLY A 407 3.93 31.34 -7.69
N ARG A 408 3.25 30.33 -8.23
CA ARG A 408 2.57 29.29 -7.45
C ARG A 408 2.78 27.97 -8.14
N GLN A 409 3.48 27.08 -7.45
CA GLN A 409 3.78 25.72 -7.86
C GLN A 409 2.48 24.91 -7.80
N THR A 410 1.88 24.65 -8.95
CA THR A 410 0.76 23.71 -9.10
C THR A 410 1.33 22.31 -9.31
N ASP A 411 1.25 21.50 -8.25
CA ASP A 411 1.61 20.08 -8.25
C ASP A 411 0.61 19.29 -9.11
N LEU A 412 1.11 18.62 -10.16
CA LEU A 412 0.35 17.70 -11.01
C LEU A 412 0.64 16.26 -10.60
N ASP A 413 -0.45 15.62 -10.14
CA ASP A 413 -0.58 14.30 -9.56
C ASP A 413 -0.34 13.20 -10.61
N THR A 414 0.80 12.51 -10.55
CA THR A 414 1.11 11.35 -11.41
C THR A 414 0.85 10.07 -10.61
N GLY A 415 -0.13 9.29 -11.07
CA GLY A 415 -0.78 8.14 -10.42
C GLY A 415 0.07 6.93 -10.03
N TYR A 416 1.36 7.11 -9.77
CA TYR A 416 2.23 6.21 -9.02
C TYR A 416 2.98 6.97 -7.95
N GLY A 417 2.35 7.10 -6.79
CA GLY A 417 2.96 7.64 -5.58
C GLY A 417 4.04 6.73 -4.97
N LEU A 418 4.67 5.79 -5.68
CA LEU A 418 5.71 4.91 -5.13
C LEU A 418 6.85 5.70 -4.46
N HIS A 419 7.19 6.87 -5.02
CA HIS A 419 8.16 7.79 -4.42
C HIS A 419 7.71 8.44 -3.09
N ARG A 420 6.41 8.77 -2.94
CA ARG A 420 5.84 9.34 -1.71
C ARG A 420 5.35 8.25 -0.73
N ASN A 421 5.06 7.04 -1.20
CA ASN A 421 4.38 5.98 -0.45
C ASN A 421 5.30 4.87 0.05
N VAL A 422 6.51 4.72 -0.52
CA VAL A 422 7.47 3.66 -0.12
C VAL A 422 8.86 4.21 0.24
N VAL A 423 9.22 5.42 -0.21
CA VAL A 423 10.60 5.96 -0.12
C VAL A 423 10.81 7.26 0.70
N PRO A 424 9.90 7.76 1.58
CA PRO A 424 10.33 8.76 2.55
C PRO A 424 11.15 8.09 3.67
N GLY A 425 12.45 8.39 3.78
CA GLY A 425 13.21 8.12 5.00
C GLY A 425 14.46 7.23 4.91
N ILE A 426 15.07 7.04 3.73
CA ILE A 426 16.42 6.47 3.67
C ILE A 426 17.39 7.43 4.40
N ARG A 427 17.97 6.97 5.52
CA ARG A 427 18.97 7.71 6.30
C ARG A 427 20.35 7.08 6.06
N GLU A 428 21.35 7.92 5.83
CA GLU A 428 22.76 7.56 5.81
C GLU A 428 23.32 7.75 7.23
N ASP A 429 23.91 6.70 7.83
CA ASP A 429 24.53 6.83 9.14
C ASP A 429 25.88 7.56 9.04
N ALA A 430 26.04 8.63 9.83
CA ALA A 430 27.27 9.38 10.00
C ALA A 430 28.29 8.53 10.81
N GLY A 431 29.00 7.63 10.12
CA GLY A 431 30.04 6.78 10.72
C GLY A 431 31.15 6.36 9.75
N GLY A 432 31.17 6.96 8.56
CA GLY A 432 32.19 6.80 7.54
C GLY A 432 31.83 7.73 6.39
N SER A 433 32.72 8.65 6.01
CA SER A 433 32.46 9.61 4.94
C SER A 433 32.21 8.86 3.63
N VAL A 434 30.94 8.75 3.23
CA VAL A 434 30.57 8.29 1.90
C VAL A 434 30.26 9.54 1.08
N ASP A 435 31.08 9.79 0.07
CA ASP A 435 30.79 10.80 -0.95
C ASP A 435 29.56 10.36 -1.75
N TRP A 436 28.40 10.94 -1.46
CA TRP A 436 27.14 10.69 -2.18
C TRP A 436 26.82 11.76 -3.24
N GLY A 437 27.82 12.49 -3.73
CA GLY A 437 27.65 13.43 -4.85
C GLY A 437 26.96 12.78 -6.06
N GLY A 438 25.66 13.05 -6.24
CA GLY A 438 24.84 12.56 -7.37
C GLY A 438 24.26 11.13 -7.25
N LYS A 439 24.42 10.43 -6.12
CA LYS A 439 24.30 8.95 -6.04
C LYS A 439 22.93 8.37 -5.65
N THR A 440 21.90 9.19 -5.43
CA THR A 440 20.50 8.73 -5.28
C THR A 440 19.80 8.36 -6.60
N SER A 441 20.40 8.62 -7.76
CA SER A 441 19.72 8.56 -9.07
C SER A 441 19.41 7.14 -9.58
N ILE A 442 20.21 6.13 -9.23
CA ILE A 442 20.05 4.76 -9.75
C ILE A 442 18.90 4.02 -9.09
N VAL A 443 18.82 4.07 -7.76
CA VAL A 443 17.71 3.50 -7.00
C VAL A 443 16.44 4.31 -7.24
N ARG A 444 16.53 5.65 -7.24
CA ARG A 444 15.38 6.49 -7.59
C ARG A 444 14.88 6.18 -8.99
N GLY A 445 15.75 5.97 -9.97
CA GLY A 445 15.31 5.75 -11.32
C GLY A 445 14.92 4.31 -11.65
N LEU A 446 15.45 3.29 -10.97
CA LEU A 446 14.87 1.94 -10.97
C LEU A 446 13.48 1.95 -10.31
N CYS A 447 13.33 2.65 -9.18
CA CYS A 447 12.02 2.91 -8.58
C CYS A 447 11.12 3.73 -9.52
N TRP A 448 11.63 4.74 -10.23
CA TRP A 448 10.86 5.65 -11.09
C TRP A 448 10.49 5.03 -12.43
N HIS A 449 11.31 4.19 -13.05
CA HIS A 449 10.92 3.41 -14.24
C HIS A 449 9.93 2.31 -13.87
N ALA A 450 10.18 1.57 -12.78
CA ALA A 450 9.18 0.65 -12.27
C ALA A 450 7.88 1.38 -11.94
N SER A 451 7.91 2.64 -11.46
CA SER A 451 6.71 3.46 -11.14
C SER A 451 6.09 4.19 -12.34
N GLY A 452 6.87 4.57 -13.34
CA GLY A 452 6.48 5.42 -14.48
C GLY A 452 5.96 4.64 -15.68
N ALA A 453 6.27 3.33 -15.75
CA ALA A 453 5.70 2.31 -16.63
C ALA A 453 4.16 2.21 -16.63
N PHE A 454 3.55 2.92 -15.71
CA PHE A 454 2.41 2.50 -14.94
C PHE A 454 1.35 3.64 -14.99
N THR A 455 1.71 4.77 -15.62
CA THR A 455 0.83 5.89 -15.99
C THR A 455 0.49 5.94 -17.49
N GLY A 456 0.98 5.00 -18.31
CA GLY A 456 0.74 4.97 -19.76
C GLY A 456 -0.50 4.16 -20.16
N GLY A 457 -1.69 4.69 -19.91
CA GLY A 457 -2.95 4.06 -20.32
C GLY A 457 -3.20 4.16 -21.84
N ALA A 458 -3.43 3.01 -22.45
CA ALA A 458 -3.81 2.82 -23.85
C ALA A 458 -5.04 3.64 -24.26
N GLY A 459 -4.92 4.42 -25.33
CA GLY A 459 -6.06 4.97 -26.06
C GLY A 459 -6.65 3.89 -26.97
N LEU A 460 -7.85 3.44 -26.65
CA LEU A 460 -8.64 2.59 -27.55
C LEU A 460 -9.41 3.47 -28.55
N ASP A 461 -8.98 3.41 -29.81
CA ASP A 461 -9.60 4.01 -30.99
C ASP A 461 -10.91 3.26 -31.34
N HIS A 462 -12.07 3.80 -30.97
CA HIS A 462 -13.36 3.29 -31.42
C HIS A 462 -13.71 3.90 -32.79
N ARG A 463 -13.34 3.19 -33.87
CA ARG A 463 -13.87 3.47 -35.21
C ARG A 463 -15.31 2.97 -35.34
N HIS A 464 -16.23 3.92 -35.49
CA HIS A 464 -17.59 3.67 -35.96
C HIS A 464 -17.58 3.09 -37.39
N ARG A 465 -18.12 1.88 -37.55
CA ARG A 465 -18.64 1.39 -38.84
C ARG A 465 -20.14 1.70 -38.93
N ARG A 466 -20.50 2.51 -39.92
CA ARG A 466 -21.87 2.68 -40.42
C ARG A 466 -22.23 1.52 -41.36
N ALA A 467 -23.37 0.89 -41.09
CA ALA A 467 -24.33 0.27 -42.03
C ALA A 467 -25.47 -0.24 -41.12
N GLY A 468 -26.76 0.03 -41.26
CA GLY A 468 -27.57 0.47 -42.38
C GLY A 468 -28.81 -0.44 -42.40
N ARG A 469 -30.00 0.17 -42.31
CA ARG A 469 -31.37 -0.32 -42.62
C ARG A 469 -32.34 -0.43 -41.43
N GLY A 470 -33.33 0.47 -41.45
CA GLY A 470 -34.73 0.09 -41.71
C GLY A 470 -35.67 -0.01 -40.51
N GLY A 471 -36.70 0.83 -40.50
CA GLY A 471 -38.04 0.42 -40.06
C GLY A 471 -38.62 1.11 -38.83
N GLU A 472 -39.41 2.15 -39.11
CA GLU A 472 -40.52 2.74 -38.36
C GLU A 472 -41.17 1.94 -37.20
N LYS A 473 -41.59 2.63 -36.12
CA LYS A 473 -42.99 3.09 -35.90
C LYS A 473 -43.19 3.71 -34.50
N HIS A 474 -43.80 4.92 -34.49
CA HIS A 474 -44.86 5.46 -33.61
C HIS A 474 -44.69 5.37 -32.06
N GLY A 475 -44.93 6.38 -31.23
CA GLY A 475 -45.46 7.74 -31.36
C GLY A 475 -45.98 8.26 -30.00
N ARG A 476 -46.00 9.60 -29.83
CA ARG A 476 -46.74 10.43 -28.82
C ARG A 476 -46.26 10.32 -27.35
N SER A 477 -46.24 11.34 -26.48
CA SER A 477 -46.69 12.75 -26.38
C SER A 477 -46.06 13.29 -25.06
N VAL A 478 -45.27 14.36 -24.99
CA VAL A 478 -45.56 15.82 -24.86
C VAL A 478 -46.24 16.28 -23.55
N ALA A 479 -45.66 17.37 -23.00
CA ALA A 479 -46.10 18.39 -22.02
C ALA A 479 -45.85 18.10 -20.53
N GLY A 480 -45.38 19.04 -19.68
CA GLY A 480 -45.01 20.46 -19.78
C GLY A 480 -44.64 20.96 -18.36
N ILE A 481 -43.52 21.66 -18.15
CA ILE A 481 -43.36 23.15 -18.05
C ILE A 481 -43.52 23.74 -16.62
N ALA A 482 -42.42 24.39 -16.17
CA ALA A 482 -42.28 25.60 -15.31
C ALA A 482 -42.77 25.56 -13.84
N ALA A 483 -42.26 26.34 -12.88
CA ALA A 483 -41.10 27.24 -12.70
C ALA A 483 -41.13 27.72 -11.22
N GLY A 484 -40.05 28.36 -10.73
CA GLY A 484 -40.18 29.36 -9.66
C GLY A 484 -39.08 29.41 -8.60
N ILE A 485 -38.10 30.31 -8.79
CA ILE A 485 -37.23 30.89 -7.75
C ILE A 485 -37.75 32.33 -7.50
N PRO A 486 -37.66 32.87 -6.26
CA PRO A 486 -36.86 34.10 -6.05
C PRO A 486 -36.09 34.18 -4.71
N LEU A 487 -34.99 34.96 -4.71
CA LEU A 487 -34.20 35.52 -3.59
C LEU A 487 -34.63 37.01 -3.35
N PRO A 488 -33.93 37.87 -2.56
CA PRO A 488 -33.51 37.90 -1.14
C PRO A 488 -33.93 39.24 -0.41
N GLY A 489 -33.59 39.46 0.87
CA GLY A 489 -33.80 40.77 1.55
C GLY A 489 -33.12 40.97 2.92
N TYR A 490 -32.51 42.17 3.09
CA TYR A 490 -31.65 42.70 4.16
C TYR A 490 -32.37 43.13 5.46
N GLY A 491 -31.61 43.27 6.58
CA GLY A 491 -31.96 44.22 7.67
C GLY A 491 -31.21 44.07 9.02
N ARG A 492 -30.31 45.01 9.33
CA ARG A 492 -29.88 45.43 10.69
C ARG A 492 -30.28 46.91 10.87
N PRO A 493 -30.65 47.39 12.08
CA PRO A 493 -29.75 48.23 12.93
C PRO A 493 -29.90 47.93 14.47
N LEU A 494 -28.86 47.94 15.31
CA LEU A 494 -28.14 48.99 16.08
C LEU A 494 -28.81 49.57 17.37
N SER A 495 -28.00 49.63 18.44
CA SER A 495 -28.03 50.44 19.69
C SER A 495 -29.03 50.06 20.83
N GLY A 496 -28.69 50.08 22.13
CA GLY A 496 -27.46 50.46 22.86
C GLY A 496 -27.59 50.29 24.39
N ILE A 497 -26.46 50.48 25.11
CA ILE A 497 -26.26 51.01 26.50
C ILE A 497 -27.00 50.27 27.64
N GLY A 498 -26.42 49.73 28.73
CA GLY A 498 -25.22 50.01 29.52
C GLY A 498 -25.64 50.17 30.99
N LEU A 499 -25.03 49.44 31.95
CA LEU A 499 -24.71 49.87 33.34
C LEU A 499 -24.33 48.70 34.28
N GLU A 500 -23.40 49.05 35.17
CA GLU A 500 -22.66 48.27 36.18
C GLU A 500 -23.52 47.77 37.36
N SER A 501 -23.03 46.75 38.07
CA SER A 501 -22.72 46.88 39.50
C SER A 501 -21.92 45.68 40.04
N ALA A 502 -21.01 45.99 40.94
CA ALA A 502 -20.09 45.10 41.63
C ALA A 502 -20.66 44.65 42.99
N ASP A 503 -20.26 43.46 43.44
CA ASP A 503 -19.91 43.06 44.82
C ASP A 503 -19.83 41.52 44.82
N GLY A 504 -18.87 40.81 45.41
CA GLY A 504 -17.97 41.14 46.50
C GLY A 504 -18.02 40.00 47.51
N LYS A 505 -16.88 39.33 47.74
CA LYS A 505 -16.39 38.75 49.02
C LYS A 505 -15.86 37.31 48.97
N ARG A 506 -14.75 37.20 49.69
CA ARG A 506 -13.83 36.09 49.94
C ARG A 506 -14.34 35.17 51.06
N ARG A 507 -13.94 33.88 50.96
CA ARG A 507 -13.40 32.97 52.01
C ARG A 507 -14.34 32.54 53.16
N PRO A 508 -14.03 31.47 53.93
CA PRO A 508 -12.75 30.76 54.14
C PRO A 508 -12.29 29.82 53.03
#